data_AF-A0A940IGN7-F1
#
_entry.id   AF-A0A940IGN7-F1
#
_cell.length_a   1.000
_cell.length_b   1.000
_cell.length_c   1.000
_cell.angle_alpha   90.00
_cell.angle_beta   90.00
_cell.angle_gamma   90.00
#
_symmetry.space_group_name_H-M   'P 1'
#
loop_
_entity.id
_entity.type
_entity.pdbx_description
1 polymer ?
#
loop_
_entity_poly.entity_id
_entity_poly.type
_entity_poly.pdbx_seq_one_letter_code
_entity_poly.pdbx_strand_id
1 'polypeptide(L)'
;MKAQGQDIRPLLHPISCGQDDIPGKFTDPFRYSPCPAVRKAAEETISSIRSDKALDGMFSEGKMLGVLIVELPEDQSRDSTMPHSTRRAYLTAFSGNAGGQNHIPGFVPPVFDLLEPEGHFKKEEAVISGISRDIMSILGSHEYTSAMDRISA
;
A
#
# COMPACT_ATOMS: atom_id res chain seq x y z
N MET A 1 11.99 -11.36 3.59
CA MET A 1 11.43 -11.10 2.24
C MET A 1 12.57 -10.69 1.33
N LYS A 2 12.96 -11.54 0.38
CA LYS A 2 13.91 -11.15 -0.67
C LYS A 2 13.07 -10.58 -1.82
N ALA A 3 13.11 -9.27 -2.03
CA ALA A 3 12.72 -8.70 -3.31
C ALA A 3 13.73 -9.22 -4.34
N GLN A 4 13.37 -10.31 -5.05
CA GLN A 4 14.18 -10.81 -6.15
C GLN A 4 13.93 -9.90 -7.36
N GLY A 5 14.93 -9.10 -7.71
CA GLY A 5 15.12 -8.61 -9.08
C GLY A 5 14.29 -7.42 -9.55
N GLN A 6 13.45 -6.80 -8.72
CA GLN A 6 12.81 -5.54 -9.09
C GLN A 6 13.77 -4.36 -8.87
N ASP A 7 13.90 -3.53 -9.90
CA ASP A 7 14.58 -2.27 -9.82
C ASP A 7 13.79 -1.33 -8.89
N ILE A 8 14.35 -1.08 -7.69
CA ILE A 8 13.72 -0.22 -6.68
C ILE A 8 14.01 1.27 -6.91
N ARG A 9 14.88 1.62 -7.86
CA ARG A 9 15.24 3.01 -8.20
C ARG A 9 14.03 3.92 -8.45
N PRO A 10 13.01 3.53 -9.24
CA PRO A 10 11.82 4.36 -9.44
C PRO A 10 10.97 4.60 -8.18
N LEU A 11 11.27 3.90 -7.06
CA LEU A 11 10.58 4.05 -5.79
C LEU A 11 11.32 4.98 -4.81
N LEU A 12 12.57 5.35 -5.12
CA LEU A 12 13.43 6.13 -4.23
C LEU A 12 13.22 7.62 -4.46
N HIS A 13 12.73 8.30 -3.43
CA HIS A 13 12.55 9.75 -3.45
C HIS A 13 13.74 10.42 -2.75
N PRO A 14 14.49 11.30 -3.44
CA PRO A 14 15.63 12.00 -2.84
C PRO A 14 15.25 12.78 -1.59
N ILE A 15 16.08 12.73 -0.53
CA ILE A 15 15.91 13.62 0.62
C ILE A 15 17.23 14.16 1.14
N SER A 16 17.29 15.49 1.29
CA SER A 16 18.38 16.17 1.98
C SER A 16 18.14 16.14 3.48
N CYS A 17 18.87 15.30 4.20
CA CYS A 17 18.92 15.24 5.67
C CYS A 17 20.32 14.82 6.16
N GLY A 18 20.71 15.34 7.33
CA GLY A 18 21.97 15.06 8.02
C GLY A 18 21.95 13.78 8.87
N GLN A 19 23.12 13.40 9.40
CA GLN A 19 23.25 12.22 10.29
C GLN A 19 22.41 12.38 11.57
N ASP A 20 22.40 13.60 12.12
CA ASP A 20 21.69 13.93 13.36
C ASP A 20 20.16 13.99 13.18
N ASP A 21 19.68 14.01 11.94
CA ASP A 21 18.25 14.04 11.63
C ASP A 21 17.58 12.66 11.70
N ILE A 22 18.36 11.58 11.88
CA ILE A 22 17.88 10.19 11.87
C ILE A 22 18.36 9.47 13.13
N PRO A 23 17.46 8.76 13.84
CA PRO A 23 17.86 7.98 15.01
C PRO A 23 18.79 6.83 14.62
N GLY A 24 19.86 6.62 15.38
CA GLY A 24 20.84 5.54 15.15
C GLY A 24 20.32 4.11 15.40
N LYS A 25 19.06 3.96 15.80
CA LYS A 25 18.36 2.68 15.97
C LYS A 25 16.91 2.82 15.54
N PHE A 26 16.32 1.71 15.10
CA PHE A 26 14.90 1.68 14.76
C PHE A 26 14.06 2.02 16.00
N THR A 27 13.07 2.89 15.84
CA THR A 27 12.23 3.38 16.93
C THR A 27 11.10 2.40 17.23
N ASP A 28 10.64 2.38 18.48
CA ASP A 28 9.44 1.63 18.87
C ASP A 28 8.22 2.16 18.08
N PRO A 29 7.49 1.30 17.32
CA PRO A 29 6.39 1.75 16.47
C PRO A 29 5.20 2.33 17.25
N PHE A 30 5.09 2.04 18.55
CA PHE A 30 4.01 2.55 19.41
C PHE A 30 4.47 3.72 20.30
N ARG A 31 5.78 3.98 20.37
CA ARG A 31 6.37 5.03 21.23
C ARG A 31 7.55 5.71 20.55
N TYR A 32 7.25 6.44 19.48
CA TYR A 32 8.23 7.29 18.81
C TYR A 32 7.70 8.71 18.61
N SER A 33 8.62 9.67 18.59
CA SER A 33 8.39 10.98 18.02
C SER A 33 9.11 11.02 16.67
N PRO A 34 8.43 11.33 15.56
CA PRO A 34 9.06 11.34 14.25
C PRO A 34 10.19 12.38 14.23
N CYS A 35 11.35 11.97 13.74
CA CYS A 35 12.47 12.89 13.57
C CYS A 35 12.17 13.90 12.44
N PRO A 36 12.91 15.03 12.38
CA PRO A 36 12.69 16.07 11.37
C PRO A 36 12.69 15.54 9.92
N ALA A 37 13.59 14.60 9.60
CA ALA A 37 13.66 14.02 8.27
C ALA A 37 12.42 13.19 7.90
N VAL A 38 11.85 12.43 8.85
CA VAL A 38 10.64 11.63 8.60
C VAL A 38 9.44 12.54 8.37
N ARG A 39 9.33 13.61 9.16
CA ARG A 39 8.27 14.61 8.98
C ARG A 39 8.37 15.29 7.61
N LYS A 40 9.58 15.69 7.20
CA LYS A 40 9.82 16.28 5.87
C LYS A 40 9.42 15.32 4.75
N ALA A 41 9.85 14.06 4.79
CA ALA A 41 9.46 13.05 3.80
C ALA A 41 7.94 12.86 3.71
N ALA A 42 7.24 12.89 4.85
CA ALA A 42 5.78 12.81 4.89
C ALA A 42 5.12 14.04 4.26
N GLU A 43 5.63 15.25 4.54
CA GLU A 43 5.15 16.51 3.95
C GLU A 43 5.36 16.54 2.43
N GLU A 44 6.53 16.10 1.94
CA GLU A 44 6.85 15.99 0.51
C GLU A 44 5.93 14.98 -0.18
N THR A 45 5.67 13.83 0.45
CA THR A 45 4.72 12.82 -0.05
C THR A 45 3.31 13.41 -0.18
N ILE A 46 2.80 14.07 0.86
CA ILE A 46 1.46 14.68 0.86
C ILE A 46 1.37 15.77 -0.22
N SER A 47 2.42 16.57 -0.36
CA SER A 47 2.48 17.64 -1.37
C SER A 47 2.49 17.07 -2.79
N SER A 48 3.23 16.00 -3.03
CA SER A 48 3.26 15.29 -4.31
C SER A 48 1.88 14.75 -4.68
N ILE A 49 1.20 14.07 -3.76
CA ILE A 49 -0.17 13.55 -3.97
C ILE A 49 -1.13 14.69 -4.34
N ARG A 50 -1.12 15.80 -3.58
CA ARG A 50 -2.03 16.94 -3.81
C ARG A 50 -1.73 17.69 -5.10
N SER A 51 -0.48 17.66 -5.58
CA SER A 51 -0.08 18.32 -6.82
C SER A 51 -0.54 17.58 -8.08
N ASP A 52 -0.77 16.28 -7.98
CA ASP A 52 -1.27 15.43 -9.06
C ASP A 52 -2.78 15.18 -8.88
N LYS A 53 -3.60 15.70 -9.80
CA LYS A 53 -5.07 15.55 -9.72
C LYS A 53 -5.54 14.10 -9.71
N ALA A 54 -4.83 13.20 -10.38
CA ALA A 54 -5.20 11.78 -10.40
C ALA A 54 -4.94 11.17 -9.01
N LEU A 55 -3.76 11.42 -8.44
CA LEU A 55 -3.44 10.95 -7.10
C LEU A 55 -4.35 11.60 -6.05
N ASP A 56 -4.56 12.91 -6.08
CA ASP A 56 -5.43 13.62 -5.14
C ASP A 56 -6.85 13.01 -5.13
N GLY A 57 -7.39 12.68 -6.30
CA GLY A 57 -8.65 11.94 -6.42
C GLY A 57 -8.61 10.56 -5.76
N MET A 58 -7.57 9.77 -6.01
CA MET A 58 -7.40 8.42 -5.44
C MET A 58 -7.25 8.40 -3.92
N PHE A 59 -6.68 9.47 -3.35
CA PHE A 59 -6.40 9.61 -1.92
C PHE A 59 -7.42 10.48 -1.16
N SER A 60 -8.42 11.03 -1.87
CA SER A 60 -9.42 11.97 -1.32
C SER A 60 -10.26 11.41 -0.17
N GLU A 61 -10.47 10.09 -0.13
CA GLU A 61 -11.25 9.39 0.92
C GLU A 61 -10.50 9.27 2.27
N GLY A 62 -9.26 9.73 2.34
CA GLY A 62 -8.40 9.57 3.51
C GLY A 62 -7.74 8.19 3.54
N LYS A 63 -6.40 8.18 3.44
CA LYS A 63 -5.58 6.96 3.54
C LYS A 63 -4.47 7.15 4.55
N MET A 64 -4.04 6.05 5.16
CA MET A 64 -2.79 6.06 5.92
C MET A 64 -1.62 6.00 4.94
N LEU A 65 -0.76 7.00 5.03
CA LEU A 65 0.49 7.07 4.28
C LEU A 65 1.65 6.71 5.21
N GLY A 66 2.64 6.01 4.67
CA GLY A 66 3.85 5.63 5.37
C GLY A 66 5.07 6.07 4.59
N VAL A 67 6.11 6.54 5.30
CA VAL A 67 7.42 6.85 4.71
C VAL A 67 8.51 6.09 5.44
N LEU A 68 9.53 5.65 4.72
CA LEU A 68 10.70 4.98 5.27
C LEU A 68 11.96 5.61 4.70
N ILE A 69 12.77 6.22 5.56
CA ILE A 69 14.08 6.74 5.16
C ILE A 69 15.05 5.57 5.02
N VAL A 70 15.82 5.59 3.93
CA VAL A 70 16.84 4.59 3.60
C VAL A 70 18.15 5.28 3.30
N GLU A 71 19.24 4.64 3.70
CA GLU A 71 20.59 5.04 3.28
C GLU A 71 20.97 4.27 2.01
N LEU A 72 21.45 4.99 1.01
CA LEU A 72 21.85 4.43 -0.27
C LEU A 72 23.34 4.05 -0.24
N PRO A 73 23.71 2.89 -0.83
CA PRO A 73 25.12 2.59 -1.11
C PRO A 73 25.73 3.65 -2.04
N GLU A 74 27.04 3.91 -1.92
CA GLU A 74 27.75 4.93 -2.71
C GLU A 74 27.61 4.75 -4.23
N ASP A 75 27.48 3.51 -4.71
CA ASP A 75 27.26 3.23 -6.14
C ASP A 75 25.85 3.60 -6.64
N GLN A 76 24.85 3.62 -5.77
CA GLN A 76 23.47 3.99 -6.12
C GLN A 76 23.23 5.50 -6.01
N SER A 77 24.09 6.26 -5.33
CA SER A 77 24.03 7.73 -5.31
C SER A 77 24.59 8.36 -6.59
N ARG A 78 25.06 7.55 -7.55
CA ARG A 78 25.61 7.99 -8.85
C ARG A 78 24.56 8.08 -9.96
N ASP A 79 23.29 7.89 -9.64
CA ASP A 79 22.21 8.12 -10.62
C ASP A 79 22.13 9.61 -10.98
N SER A 80 21.98 9.89 -12.28
CA SER A 80 21.88 11.25 -12.85
C SER A 80 20.68 12.06 -12.36
N THR A 81 19.66 11.38 -11.84
CA THR A 81 18.45 11.97 -11.22
C THR A 81 18.65 12.33 -9.75
N MET A 82 19.73 11.86 -9.13
CA MET A 82 20.08 12.11 -7.74
C MET A 82 21.25 13.11 -7.64
N PRO A 83 21.16 14.14 -6.78
CA PRO A 83 22.31 14.99 -6.53
C PRO A 83 23.48 14.13 -6.00
N HIS A 84 24.70 14.36 -6.50
CA HIS A 84 25.92 13.63 -6.10
C HIS A 84 26.22 13.67 -4.58
N SER A 85 25.55 14.55 -3.82
CA SER A 85 25.65 14.69 -2.37
C SER A 85 24.56 13.95 -1.59
N THR A 86 23.55 13.39 -2.24
CA THR A 86 22.39 12.77 -1.59
C THR A 86 22.63 11.28 -1.36
N ARG A 87 23.09 10.94 -0.15
CA ARG A 87 23.30 9.54 0.30
C ARG A 87 22.02 8.89 0.86
N ARG A 88 20.90 9.62 0.90
CA ARG A 88 19.66 9.19 1.55
C ARG A 88 18.45 9.44 0.67
N ALA A 89 17.50 8.51 0.75
CA ALA A 89 16.23 8.61 0.06
C ALA A 89 15.11 8.20 1.03
N TYR A 90 13.86 8.36 0.61
CA TYR A 90 12.74 7.74 1.28
C TYR A 90 11.89 6.93 0.30
N LEU A 91 11.29 5.88 0.84
CA LEU A 91 10.21 5.13 0.21
C LEU A 91 8.89 5.68 0.73
N THR A 92 7.85 5.64 -0.10
CA THR A 92 6.48 6.00 0.28
C THR A 92 5.51 4.86 0.00
N ALA A 93 4.54 4.66 0.89
CA ALA A 93 3.56 3.58 0.83
C ALA A 93 2.19 4.08 1.33
N PHE A 94 1.14 3.32 1.00
CA PHE A 94 -0.21 3.60 1.46
C PHE A 94 -0.90 2.32 1.96
N SER A 95 -1.93 2.49 2.79
CA SER A 95 -2.72 1.37 3.33
C SER A 95 -3.71 0.82 2.30
N GLY A 96 -3.69 -0.50 2.09
CA GLY A 96 -4.68 -1.20 1.27
C GLY A 96 -4.58 -0.84 -0.20
N ASN A 97 -5.71 -0.47 -0.80
CA ASN A 97 -5.77 0.09 -2.16
C ASN A 97 -6.09 1.59 -2.11
N ALA A 98 -5.76 2.32 -3.16
CA ALA A 98 -6.25 3.68 -3.39
C ALA A 98 -6.84 3.77 -4.79
N GLY A 99 -8.00 4.41 -4.94
CA GLY A 99 -8.74 4.44 -6.21
C GLY A 99 -9.02 3.05 -6.82
N GLY A 100 -9.14 2.00 -6.00
CA GLY A 100 -9.32 0.61 -6.49
C GLY A 100 -8.05 -0.02 -7.09
N GLN A 101 -6.87 0.59 -6.88
CA GLN A 101 -5.59 0.09 -7.37
C GLN A 101 -4.65 -0.26 -6.21
N ASN A 102 -3.92 -1.36 -6.36
CA ASN A 102 -2.85 -1.76 -5.44
C ASN A 102 -1.47 -1.27 -5.88
N HIS A 103 -1.30 -0.99 -7.17
CA HIS A 103 -0.04 -0.53 -7.77
C HIS A 103 -0.17 0.91 -8.23
N ILE A 104 0.62 1.81 -7.63
CA ILE A 104 0.69 3.23 -8.00
C ILE A 104 2.15 3.59 -8.25
N PRO A 105 2.50 4.17 -9.42
CA PRO A 105 3.89 4.57 -9.70
C PRO A 105 4.48 5.45 -8.60
N GLY A 106 5.73 5.16 -8.22
CA GLY A 106 6.44 5.88 -7.15
C GLY A 106 6.10 5.43 -5.73
N PHE A 107 5.12 4.54 -5.54
CA PHE A 107 4.82 3.91 -4.25
C PHE A 107 5.35 2.48 -4.19
N VAL A 108 5.69 2.02 -2.99
CA VAL A 108 6.14 0.65 -2.76
C VAL A 108 5.05 -0.34 -3.20
N PRO A 109 5.39 -1.36 -4.01
CA PRO A 109 4.41 -2.34 -4.47
C PRO A 109 3.85 -3.17 -3.30
N PRO A 110 2.62 -3.71 -3.44
CA PRO A 110 2.04 -4.59 -2.44
C PRO A 110 2.89 -5.86 -2.31
N VAL A 111 3.00 -6.37 -1.09
CA VAL A 111 3.65 -7.68 -0.84
C VAL A 111 2.83 -8.81 -1.49
N PHE A 112 1.52 -8.62 -1.58
CA PHE A 112 0.60 -9.56 -2.21
C PHE A 112 -0.54 -8.78 -2.89
N ASP A 113 -0.80 -9.03 -4.16
CA ASP A 113 -1.85 -8.34 -4.91
C ASP A 113 -3.20 -9.06 -4.75
N LEU A 114 -4.08 -8.49 -3.91
CA LEU A 114 -5.43 -9.03 -3.67
C LEU A 114 -6.40 -8.76 -4.84
N LEU A 115 -6.05 -7.86 -5.76
CA LEU A 115 -6.91 -7.43 -6.86
C LEU A 115 -6.50 -8.07 -8.20
N GLU A 116 -5.43 -8.86 -8.23
CA GLU A 116 -5.05 -9.64 -9.41
C GLU A 116 -6.21 -10.58 -9.79
N PRO A 117 -6.83 -10.41 -10.98
CA PRO A 117 -8.03 -11.18 -11.35
C PRO A 117 -7.79 -12.69 -11.36
N GLU A 118 -6.58 -13.09 -11.74
CA GLU A 118 -6.15 -14.49 -11.79
C GLU A 118 -5.39 -14.93 -10.53
N GLY A 119 -5.27 -14.04 -9.56
CA GLY A 119 -4.62 -14.30 -8.28
C GLY A 119 -5.42 -15.29 -7.43
N HIS A 120 -4.71 -15.96 -6.52
CA HIS A 120 -5.30 -16.93 -5.59
C HIS A 120 -6.53 -16.35 -4.86
N PHE A 121 -6.43 -15.10 -4.38
CA PHE A 121 -7.51 -14.49 -3.61
C PHE A 121 -8.81 -14.32 -4.43
N LYS A 122 -8.72 -13.79 -5.65
CA LYS A 122 -9.91 -13.58 -6.49
C LYS A 122 -10.57 -14.88 -6.92
N LYS A 123 -9.78 -15.94 -7.14
CA LYS A 123 -10.28 -17.28 -7.43
C LYS A 123 -11.06 -17.86 -6.25
N GLU A 124 -10.47 -17.83 -5.05
CA GLU A 124 -11.14 -18.33 -3.84
C GLU A 124 -12.36 -17.48 -3.47
N GLU A 125 -12.29 -16.14 -3.61
CA GLU A 125 -13.41 -15.23 -3.41
C GLU A 125 -14.58 -15.58 -4.34
N ALA A 126 -14.32 -15.90 -5.60
CA ALA A 126 -15.35 -16.29 -6.56
C ALA A 126 -16.03 -17.62 -6.19
N VAL A 127 -15.27 -18.59 -5.66
CA VAL A 127 -15.81 -19.87 -5.17
C VAL A 127 -16.73 -19.64 -3.97
N ILE A 128 -16.27 -18.90 -2.96
CA ILE A 128 -17.07 -18.59 -1.76
C ILE A 128 -18.33 -17.78 -2.13
N SER A 129 -18.19 -16.84 -3.06
CA SER A 129 -19.33 -16.06 -3.57
C SER A 129 -20.33 -16.95 -4.33
N GLY A 130 -19.84 -17.97 -5.04
CA GLY A 130 -20.67 -19.01 -5.65
C GLY A 130 -21.52 -19.75 -4.62
N ILE A 131 -20.89 -20.26 -3.56
CA ILE A 131 -21.58 -20.95 -2.46
C ILE A 131 -22.65 -20.05 -1.84
N SER A 132 -22.33 -18.78 -1.60
CA SER A 132 -23.31 -17.81 -1.05
C SER A 132 -24.52 -17.62 -1.97
N ARG A 133 -24.32 -17.58 -3.30
CA ARG A 133 -25.41 -17.51 -4.26
C ARG A 133 -26.28 -18.76 -4.26
N ASP A 134 -25.66 -19.93 -4.17
CA ASP A 134 -26.39 -21.21 -4.12
C ASP A 134 -27.25 -21.30 -2.85
N ILE A 135 -26.69 -20.92 -1.70
CA ILE A 135 -27.43 -20.83 -0.44
C ILE A 135 -28.63 -19.89 -0.58
N MET A 136 -28.43 -18.68 -1.10
CA MET A 136 -29.53 -17.73 -1.31
C MET A 136 -30.60 -18.27 -2.26
N SER A 137 -30.21 -18.99 -3.31
CA SER A 137 -31.15 -19.64 -4.23
C SER A 137 -31.98 -20.72 -3.54
N ILE A 138 -31.37 -21.54 -2.69
CA ILE A 138 -32.08 -22.59 -1.94
C ILE A 138 -33.02 -21.96 -0.92
N LEU A 139 -32.57 -20.96 -0.16
CA LEU A 139 -33.40 -20.27 0.83
C LEU A 139 -34.60 -19.54 0.19
N GLY A 140 -34.45 -19.05 -1.04
CA GLY A 140 -35.52 -18.42 -1.81
C GLY A 140 -36.41 -19.42 -2.57
N SER A 141 -36.10 -20.72 -2.55
CA SER A 141 -36.88 -21.73 -3.27
C SER A 141 -38.23 -22.01 -2.60
N HIS A 142 -39.22 -22.36 -3.43
CA HIS A 142 -40.56 -22.69 -2.94
C HIS A 142 -40.54 -23.97 -2.09
N GLU A 143 -39.65 -24.92 -2.39
CA GLU A 143 -39.47 -26.16 -1.63
C GLU A 143 -39.01 -25.86 -0.19
N TYR A 144 -38.04 -24.95 -0.03
CA TYR A 144 -37.53 -24.55 1.27
C TYR A 144 -38.59 -23.80 2.09
N THR A 145 -39.28 -22.83 1.51
CA THR A 145 -40.35 -22.08 2.21
C THR A 145 -41.49 -23.00 2.64
N SER A 146 -41.93 -23.91 1.75
CA SER A 146 -42.96 -24.91 2.07
C SER A 146 -42.53 -25.91 3.15
N ALA A 147 -41.23 -26.23 3.24
CA ALA A 147 -40.72 -27.07 4.32
C ALA A 147 -40.72 -26.32 5.66
N MET A 148 -40.34 -25.04 5.66
CA MET A 148 -40.34 -24.20 6.86
C MET A 148 -41.75 -23.92 7.41
N ASP A 149 -42.74 -23.70 6.53
CA ASP A 149 -44.14 -23.51 6.93
C ASP A 149 -44.71 -24.75 7.63
N ARG A 150 -44.32 -25.95 7.17
CA ARG A 150 -44.74 -27.24 7.79
C ARG A 150 -44.13 -27.49 9.16
N ILE A 151 -42.96 -26.93 9.44
CA ILE A 151 -42.28 -27.05 10.75
C ILE A 151 -42.82 -26.00 11.73
N SER A 152 -43.34 -24.88 11.23
CA SER A 152 -43.83 -23.75 12.04
C SER A 152 -45.32 -23.85 12.41
N ALA A 153 -46.02 -24.87 11.90
CA ALA A 153 -47.43 -25.18 12.18
C ALA A 153 -47.55 -26.25 13.28
#